data_AF-A0A4Q7UWQ9-F1
#
_entry.id   AF-A0A4Q7UWQ9-F1
#
_cell.length_a   1.000
_cell.length_b   1.000
_cell.length_c   1.000
_cell.angle_alpha   90.00
_cell.angle_beta   90.00
_cell.angle_gamma   90.00
#
_symmetry.space_group_name_H-M   'P 1'
#
loop_
_entity.id
_entity.type
_entity.pdbx_description
1 polymer ?
#
loop_
_entity_poly.entity_id
_entity_poly.type
_entity_poly.pdbx_seq_one_letter_code
_entity_poly.pdbx_strand_id
1 'polypeptide(L)'
;MTGNTALLVLEDGRIFRGESFGAVGESLGEAVFTTGMTGYQETLTDPSYHRQIVLQTAPQIGNTGWNTEDDESARIQVAGYVVRDPSRRASNWRSTSSLEDALRTQGVVGVAGIDTRAAVRHLRERGAMRAGVFSGPSLAPDESLVERVRQSPSMEGADLYGAVTTEKAYVVPAVGERRFVVAALDVGIKFNTPRMLAARGVEVHVLPADTAIEAIDELRPDGFFLANGPGDPATADGPVALTQQVLQRRIPLFGICFGNQILGRALGRGTYKLRYGHRGINIPVIEHATGRVAITSQNHGFAVAGEAGERFRTPYGNAQITHTCPNDGCVEGLAGIDFPAFSVQYHPEAAAGPHDAADLFDRFVTLMAEHPVGYGGAAGVPLPGAVPAGTDRPADAGPIDAGLPEPERVEVERPVLDPGPAPTVSNDGRPLDTVDADAEAPTGPFPVVAPSGSEPDPLTAPFSDVEDALVRRRPGDDDPSDPAGTAHAGGVAGRSGPVTDRPWPPPRPDDEPPTTHGDATAQPRQEDR
;
A
#
# COMPACT_ATOMS: atom_id res chain seq x y z
N MET A 1 30.21 19.43 -13.30
CA MET A 1 29.09 19.17 -12.37
C MET A 1 28.57 17.75 -12.58
N THR A 2 29.40 16.73 -12.33
CA THR A 2 29.12 15.31 -12.68
C THR A 2 28.94 14.41 -11.45
N GLY A 3 28.98 14.96 -10.23
CA GLY A 3 29.06 14.17 -9.00
C GLY A 3 27.74 13.58 -8.50
N ASN A 4 26.59 14.07 -8.97
CA ASN A 4 25.27 13.70 -8.43
C ASN A 4 24.33 13.08 -9.46
N THR A 5 24.79 12.74 -10.66
CA THR A 5 23.90 12.19 -11.70
C THR A 5 23.48 10.76 -11.38
N ALA A 6 22.18 10.47 -11.51
CA ALA A 6 21.63 9.13 -11.46
C ALA A 6 20.57 8.91 -12.53
N LEU A 7 20.41 7.65 -12.94
CA LEU A 7 19.54 7.23 -14.03
C LEU A 7 18.62 6.12 -13.56
N LEU A 8 17.32 6.22 -13.87
CA LEU A 8 16.43 5.07 -13.95
C LEU A 8 16.37 4.62 -15.41
N VAL A 9 16.71 3.37 -15.67
CA VAL A 9 16.76 2.77 -17.01
C VAL A 9 15.76 1.62 -17.06
N LEU A 10 14.88 1.62 -18.05
CA LEU A 10 13.89 0.58 -18.28
C LEU A 10 14.33 -0.35 -19.43
N GLU A 11 13.90 -1.61 -19.41
CA GLU A 11 14.33 -2.62 -20.39
C GLU A 11 13.92 -2.31 -21.84
N ASP A 12 12.88 -1.48 -22.01
CA ASP A 12 12.42 -1.02 -23.32
C ASP A 12 13.24 0.15 -23.88
N GLY A 13 14.27 0.60 -23.16
CA GLY A 13 15.19 1.65 -23.56
C GLY A 13 14.81 3.04 -23.05
N ARG A 14 13.69 3.20 -22.32
CA ARG A 14 13.34 4.49 -21.74
C ARG A 14 14.23 4.81 -20.55
N ILE A 15 14.78 6.02 -20.53
CA ILE A 15 15.70 6.48 -19.48
C ILE A 15 15.21 7.79 -18.88
N PHE A 16 15.16 7.83 -17.55
CA PHE A 16 14.88 9.02 -16.77
C PHE A 16 16.14 9.47 -16.06
N ARG A 17 16.53 10.73 -16.26
CA ARG A 17 17.75 11.30 -15.69
C ARG A 17 17.40 12.21 -14.52
N GLY A 18 18.07 12.00 -13.41
CA GLY A 18 17.88 12.76 -12.19
C GLY A 18 19.15 12.80 -11.37
N GLU A 19 18.97 12.85 -10.06
CA GLU A 19 20.04 12.99 -9.08
C GLU A 19 20.13 11.76 -8.20
N SER A 20 21.35 11.39 -7.76
CA SER A 20 21.53 10.26 -6.85
C SER A 20 20.84 10.53 -5.52
N PHE A 21 20.13 9.52 -5.02
CA PHE A 21 19.43 9.55 -3.74
C PHE A 21 19.69 8.25 -3.00
N GLY A 22 20.19 8.32 -1.77
CA GLY A 22 20.65 7.13 -1.04
C GLY A 22 22.09 6.74 -1.40
N ALA A 23 22.35 5.44 -1.53
CA ALA A 23 23.67 4.91 -1.88
C ALA A 23 24.02 5.19 -3.35
N VAL A 24 25.32 5.36 -3.63
CA VAL A 24 25.85 5.50 -4.99
C VAL A 24 26.25 4.13 -5.52
N GLY A 25 25.87 3.82 -6.75
CA GLY A 25 26.19 2.56 -7.40
C GLY A 25 25.16 2.12 -8.42
N GLU A 26 24.96 0.81 -8.50
CA GLU A 26 24.01 0.15 -9.39
C GLU A 26 23.10 -0.79 -8.61
N SER A 27 21.84 -0.85 -9.02
CA SER A 27 20.92 -1.90 -8.60
C SER A 27 19.96 -2.24 -9.74
N LEU A 28 19.54 -3.50 -9.81
CA LEU A 28 18.65 -4.05 -10.84
C LEU A 28 17.43 -4.69 -10.17
N GLY A 29 16.27 -4.57 -10.81
CA GLY A 29 15.02 -5.14 -10.31
C GLY A 29 13.85 -4.90 -11.25
N GLU A 30 12.65 -5.27 -10.83
CA GLU A 30 11.42 -4.91 -11.56
C GLU A 30 10.96 -3.50 -11.16
N ALA A 31 10.77 -2.60 -12.12
CA ALA A 31 10.20 -1.28 -11.86
C ALA A 31 8.70 -1.38 -11.61
N VAL A 32 8.30 -0.92 -10.43
CA VAL A 32 6.91 -0.88 -9.96
C VAL A 32 6.61 0.48 -9.38
N PHE A 33 5.35 0.87 -9.27
CA PHE A 33 4.97 2.12 -8.61
C PHE A 33 3.98 1.86 -7.49
N THR A 34 3.92 2.76 -6.51
CA THR A 34 2.90 2.76 -5.46
C THR A 34 2.20 4.11 -5.37
N THR A 35 0.89 4.08 -5.12
CA THR A 35 0.06 5.28 -4.94
C THR A 35 0.00 5.79 -3.50
N GLY A 36 0.71 5.13 -2.57
CA GLY A 36 0.80 5.53 -1.17
C GLY A 36 1.34 6.95 -1.00
N MET A 37 0.52 7.84 -0.44
CA MET A 37 0.95 9.22 -0.14
C MET A 37 1.69 9.36 1.19
N THR A 38 1.54 8.35 2.05
CA THR A 38 2.18 8.24 3.36
C THR A 38 2.70 6.82 3.54
N GLY A 39 3.54 6.61 4.54
CA GLY A 39 4.00 5.26 4.89
C GLY A 39 5.10 4.72 3.98
N TYR A 40 6.00 5.60 3.53
CA TYR A 40 7.10 5.19 2.66
C TYR A 40 8.12 4.30 3.37
N GLN A 41 8.25 4.39 4.70
CA GLN A 41 9.18 3.56 5.48
C GLN A 41 8.66 2.12 5.56
N GLU A 42 7.39 1.97 5.89
CA GLU A 42 6.67 0.70 5.90
C GLU A 42 6.72 0.06 4.49
N THR A 43 6.49 0.86 3.44
CA THR A 43 6.64 0.40 2.04
C THR A 43 8.07 -0.09 1.76
N LEU A 44 9.10 0.65 2.19
CA LEU A 44 10.49 0.29 1.92
C LEU A 44 10.92 -0.99 2.64
N THR A 45 10.33 -1.27 3.80
CA THR A 45 10.66 -2.43 4.64
C THR A 45 9.71 -3.61 4.45
N ASP A 46 8.70 -3.50 3.59
CA ASP A 46 7.82 -4.62 3.23
C ASP A 46 8.57 -5.68 2.38
N PRO A 47 8.70 -6.93 2.85
CA PRO A 47 9.36 -8.02 2.12
C PRO A 47 8.80 -8.29 0.73
N SER A 48 7.53 -7.96 0.47
CA SER A 48 6.90 -8.15 -0.85
C SER A 48 7.52 -7.30 -1.96
N TYR A 49 8.28 -6.25 -1.62
CA TYR A 49 9.06 -5.48 -2.60
C TYR A 49 10.46 -6.02 -2.88
N HIS A 50 10.84 -7.20 -2.36
CA HIS A 50 12.16 -7.76 -2.61
C HIS A 50 12.45 -7.87 -4.12
N ARG A 51 13.61 -7.37 -4.55
CA ARG A 51 14.05 -7.25 -5.97
C ARG A 51 13.20 -6.32 -6.85
N GLN A 52 12.42 -5.42 -6.26
CA GLN A 52 11.66 -4.40 -6.99
C GLN A 52 12.27 -3.01 -6.79
N ILE A 53 12.24 -2.19 -7.83
CA ILE A 53 12.58 -0.77 -7.78
C ILE A 53 11.27 0.00 -7.64
N VAL A 54 11.07 0.65 -6.50
CA VAL A 54 9.80 1.31 -6.16
C VAL A 54 9.82 2.77 -6.59
N LEU A 55 8.86 3.13 -7.45
CA LEU A 55 8.56 4.49 -7.86
C LEU A 55 7.43 5.06 -7.00
N GLN A 56 7.68 6.19 -6.35
CA GLN A 56 6.65 6.92 -5.63
C GLN A 56 5.86 7.84 -6.56
N THR A 57 4.53 7.71 -6.54
CA THR A 57 3.67 8.70 -7.21
C THR A 57 3.55 9.99 -6.41
N ALA A 58 3.60 9.89 -5.08
CA ALA A 58 3.58 11.06 -4.22
C ALA A 58 4.86 11.89 -4.44
N PRO A 59 4.75 13.19 -4.74
CA PRO A 59 5.89 13.95 -5.22
C PRO A 59 6.93 14.20 -4.12
N GLN A 60 6.46 14.49 -2.91
CA GLN A 60 7.29 14.84 -1.76
C GLN A 60 7.43 13.64 -0.83
N ILE A 61 8.65 13.14 -0.68
CA ILE A 61 8.95 11.92 0.08
C ILE A 61 10.05 12.20 1.11
N GLY A 62 9.99 11.57 2.28
CA GLY A 62 10.99 11.76 3.36
C GLY A 62 10.66 12.87 4.36
N ASN A 63 9.47 13.47 4.27
CA ASN A 63 9.01 14.57 5.12
C ASN A 63 8.96 14.20 6.61
N THR A 64 8.66 12.94 6.93
CA THR A 64 8.61 12.43 8.31
C THR A 64 9.91 11.75 8.77
N GLY A 65 10.97 11.81 7.96
CA GLY A 65 12.25 11.16 8.24
C GLY A 65 12.15 9.65 8.34
N TRP A 66 12.90 9.07 9.27
CA TRP A 66 12.91 7.65 9.59
C TRP A 66 12.87 7.46 11.12
N ASN A 67 12.30 6.35 11.59
CA ASN A 67 12.30 5.93 12.99
C ASN A 67 12.46 4.41 13.12
N THR A 68 12.42 3.85 14.32
CA THR A 68 12.63 2.39 14.55
C THR A 68 11.34 1.61 14.79
N GLU A 69 10.19 2.28 14.78
CA GLU A 69 8.87 1.69 15.09
C GLU A 69 8.09 1.33 13.82
N ASP A 70 8.28 2.08 12.73
CA ASP A 70 7.55 1.92 11.46
C ASP A 70 8.20 0.89 10.51
N ASP A 71 9.24 0.18 10.94
CA ASP A 71 9.82 -0.90 10.14
C ASP A 71 8.91 -2.13 10.16
N GLU A 72 8.59 -2.65 8.96
CA GLU A 72 7.75 -3.83 8.77
C GLU A 72 8.57 -5.11 8.51
N SER A 73 9.89 -4.99 8.41
CA SER A 73 10.83 -6.12 8.50
C SER A 73 12.19 -5.63 9.00
N ALA A 74 13.15 -6.55 9.16
CA ALA A 74 14.45 -6.23 9.75
C ALA A 74 15.35 -5.30 8.90
N ARG A 75 14.98 -5.02 7.65
CA ARG A 75 15.76 -4.20 6.71
C ARG A 75 14.89 -3.61 5.62
N ILE A 76 15.44 -2.66 4.86
CA ILE A 76 14.86 -2.22 3.58
C ILE A 76 14.95 -3.37 2.57
N GLN A 77 13.83 -3.62 1.88
CA GLN A 77 13.64 -4.78 1.02
C GLN A 77 13.71 -4.43 -0.47
N VAL A 78 13.42 -3.18 -0.82
CA VAL A 78 13.45 -2.71 -2.21
C VAL A 78 14.86 -2.82 -2.79
N ALA A 79 14.96 -3.15 -4.08
CA ALA A 79 16.22 -3.10 -4.82
C ALA A 79 16.68 -1.66 -5.08
N GLY A 80 15.74 -0.74 -5.23
CA GLY A 80 16.03 0.67 -5.41
C GLY A 80 14.81 1.55 -5.25
N TYR A 81 15.04 2.86 -5.19
CA TYR A 81 13.99 3.81 -4.86
C TYR A 81 14.00 5.06 -5.74
N VAL A 82 12.82 5.46 -6.18
CA VAL A 82 12.66 6.49 -7.20
C VAL A 82 11.63 7.52 -6.73
N VAL A 83 12.07 8.77 -6.63
CA VAL A 83 11.26 9.86 -6.08
C VAL A 83 11.33 11.11 -6.94
N ARG A 84 10.31 11.97 -6.86
CA ARG A 84 10.29 13.26 -7.57
C ARG A 84 11.04 14.34 -6.81
N ASP A 85 10.72 14.53 -5.54
CA ASP A 85 11.23 15.61 -4.69
C ASP A 85 11.51 15.07 -3.27
N PRO A 86 12.74 14.60 -2.99
CA PRO A 86 13.10 14.17 -1.65
C PRO A 86 13.12 15.38 -0.70
N SER A 87 12.59 15.19 0.50
CA SER A 87 12.50 16.23 1.51
C SER A 87 13.89 16.62 1.99
N ARG A 88 14.25 17.91 1.83
CA ARG A 88 15.54 18.47 2.27
C ARG A 88 15.78 18.33 3.78
N ARG A 89 14.70 18.30 4.57
CA ARG A 89 14.73 18.15 6.02
C ARG A 89 13.52 17.32 6.47
N ALA A 90 13.76 16.35 7.33
CA ALA A 90 12.71 15.65 8.06
C ALA A 90 12.14 16.54 9.18
N SER A 91 10.81 16.56 9.32
CA SER A 91 10.11 17.31 10.36
C SER A 91 8.93 16.51 10.91
N ASN A 92 9.24 15.61 11.83
CA ASN A 92 8.27 14.85 12.60
C ASN A 92 8.87 14.54 13.97
N TRP A 93 8.07 14.58 15.03
CA TRP A 93 8.54 14.35 16.40
C TRP A 93 9.06 12.91 16.63
N ARG A 94 8.61 11.95 15.82
CA ARG A 94 9.09 10.55 15.83
C ARG A 94 10.39 10.36 15.06
N SER A 95 10.80 11.33 14.25
CA SER A 95 11.97 11.18 13.38
C SER A 95 13.26 11.14 14.19
N THR A 96 14.04 10.08 14.00
CA THR A 96 15.37 9.91 14.59
C THR A 96 16.50 10.09 13.58
N SER A 97 16.23 9.89 12.29
CA SER A 97 17.17 10.13 11.18
C SER A 97 16.42 10.54 9.90
N SER A 98 17.16 10.84 8.83
CA SER A 98 16.58 11.12 7.51
C SER A 98 16.36 9.83 6.70
N LEU A 99 15.43 9.88 5.74
CA LEU A 99 15.24 8.80 4.77
C LEU A 99 16.50 8.54 3.94
N GLU A 100 17.20 9.59 3.52
CA GLU A 100 18.41 9.44 2.70
C GLU A 100 19.53 8.71 3.45
N ASP A 101 19.68 9.00 4.75
CA ASP A 101 20.65 8.31 5.61
C ASP A 101 20.28 6.84 5.80
N ALA A 102 18.99 6.51 5.94
CA ALA A 102 18.53 5.12 6.01
C ALA A 102 18.88 4.35 4.72
N LEU A 103 18.61 4.95 3.55
CA LEU A 103 18.96 4.35 2.25
C LEU A 103 20.48 4.18 2.09
N ARG A 104 21.29 5.19 2.44
CA ARG A 104 22.76 5.11 2.38
C ARG A 104 23.31 4.01 3.30
N THR A 105 22.84 3.98 4.53
CA THR A 105 23.31 3.05 5.57
C THR A 105 23.06 1.60 5.17
N GLN A 106 21.94 1.33 4.49
CA GLN A 106 21.57 -0.01 4.04
C GLN A 106 21.96 -0.30 2.57
N GLY A 107 22.73 0.59 1.93
CA GLY A 107 23.23 0.37 0.57
C GLY A 107 22.17 0.43 -0.54
N VAL A 108 21.03 1.08 -0.30
CA VAL A 108 19.92 1.16 -1.25
C VAL A 108 20.15 2.31 -2.22
N VAL A 109 20.25 1.99 -3.50
CA VAL A 109 20.48 2.95 -4.59
C VAL A 109 19.15 3.57 -5.03
N GLY A 110 19.15 4.87 -5.26
CA GLY A 110 17.95 5.58 -5.70
C GLY A 110 18.23 6.76 -6.62
N VAL A 111 17.15 7.27 -7.22
CA VAL A 111 17.16 8.46 -8.07
C VAL A 111 16.04 9.41 -7.67
N ALA A 112 16.40 10.67 -7.54
CA ALA A 112 15.52 11.79 -7.26
C ALA A 112 15.40 12.72 -8.48
N GLY A 113 14.42 13.63 -8.47
CA GLY A 113 14.32 14.69 -9.47
C GLY A 113 13.79 14.28 -10.84
N ILE A 114 13.34 13.03 -11.01
CA ILE A 114 12.75 12.57 -12.27
C ILE A 114 11.26 12.89 -12.33
N ASP A 115 10.70 12.96 -13.53
CA ASP A 115 9.25 12.98 -13.73
C ASP A 115 8.65 11.59 -13.43
N THR A 116 8.35 11.34 -12.15
CA THR A 116 7.74 10.08 -11.69
C THR A 116 6.36 9.87 -12.31
N ARG A 117 5.61 10.92 -12.67
CA ARG A 117 4.32 10.79 -13.35
C ARG A 117 4.49 10.23 -14.76
N ALA A 118 5.47 10.70 -15.52
CA ALA A 118 5.79 10.16 -16.83
C ALA A 118 6.23 8.68 -16.75
N ALA A 119 7.05 8.34 -15.75
CA ALA A 119 7.47 6.95 -15.53
C ALA A 119 6.29 6.04 -15.14
N VAL A 120 5.42 6.48 -14.23
CA VAL A 120 4.23 5.74 -13.80
C VAL A 120 3.26 5.51 -14.96
N ARG A 121 2.99 6.54 -15.77
CA ARG A 121 2.14 6.39 -16.98
C ARG A 121 2.71 5.34 -17.92
N HIS A 122 4.01 5.36 -18.12
CA HIS A 122 4.71 4.41 -18.97
C HIS A 122 4.58 2.98 -18.44
N LEU A 123 4.81 2.75 -17.14
CA LEU A 123 4.63 1.43 -16.50
C LEU A 123 3.17 0.96 -16.54
N ARG A 124 2.20 1.86 -16.35
CA ARG A 124 0.77 1.53 -16.48
C ARG A 124 0.41 1.08 -17.89
N GLU A 125 0.97 1.74 -18.91
CA GLU A 125 0.71 1.50 -20.34
C GLU A 125 1.56 0.37 -20.94
N ARG A 126 2.70 0.01 -20.35
CA ARG A 126 3.58 -1.05 -20.87
C ARG A 126 3.67 -2.28 -19.98
N GLY A 127 3.25 -2.15 -18.72
CA GLY A 127 3.41 -3.14 -17.68
C GLY A 127 4.65 -2.91 -16.81
N ALA A 128 4.68 -3.56 -15.66
CA ALA A 128 5.88 -3.69 -14.85
C ALA A 128 6.95 -4.43 -15.66
N MET A 129 8.19 -3.99 -15.52
CA MET A 129 9.26 -4.40 -16.43
C MET A 129 10.61 -4.34 -15.73
N ARG A 130 11.62 -5.00 -16.31
CA ARG A 130 12.99 -4.93 -15.76
C ARG A 130 13.51 -3.50 -15.84
N ALA A 131 14.23 -3.11 -14.80
CA ALA A 131 14.80 -1.79 -14.66
C ALA A 131 16.12 -1.82 -13.88
N GLY A 132 16.85 -0.73 -13.97
CA GLY A 132 18.04 -0.50 -13.17
C GLY A 132 18.18 0.95 -12.75
N VAL A 133 18.75 1.17 -11.56
CA VAL A 133 19.17 2.48 -11.08
C VAL A 133 20.70 2.53 -11.12
N PHE A 134 21.26 3.57 -11.74
CA PHE A 134 22.70 3.72 -11.93
C PHE A 134 23.15 5.12 -11.56
N SER A 135 24.25 5.22 -10.80
CA SER A 135 24.84 6.48 -10.38
C SER A 135 26.36 6.36 -10.23
N GLY A 136 27.04 7.52 -10.21
CA GLY A 136 28.48 7.59 -9.99
C GLY A 136 29.29 6.70 -10.95
N PRO A 137 30.24 5.88 -10.46
CA PRO A 137 31.08 5.01 -11.31
C PRO A 137 30.32 3.96 -12.12
N SER A 138 29.06 3.65 -11.78
CA SER A 138 28.25 2.67 -12.50
C SER A 138 27.57 3.23 -13.76
N LEU A 139 27.65 4.55 -13.97
CA LEU A 139 27.18 5.20 -15.19
C LEU A 139 28.00 4.73 -16.41
N ALA A 140 27.30 4.50 -17.51
CA ALA A 140 27.87 4.06 -18.78
C ALA A 140 27.03 4.64 -19.94
N PRO A 141 27.42 4.46 -21.21
CA PRO A 141 26.55 4.78 -22.34
C PRO A 141 25.18 4.11 -22.21
N ASP A 142 24.12 4.81 -22.62
CA ASP A 142 22.73 4.38 -22.47
C ASP A 142 22.48 2.95 -22.96
N GLU A 143 23.00 2.59 -24.12
CA GLU A 143 22.84 1.24 -24.70
C GLU A 143 23.41 0.14 -23.80
N SER A 144 24.55 0.39 -23.16
CA SER A 144 25.17 -0.55 -22.22
C SER A 144 24.37 -0.69 -20.92
N LEU A 145 23.74 0.39 -20.46
CA LEU A 145 22.84 0.35 -19.31
C LEU A 145 21.58 -0.46 -19.62
N VAL A 146 20.96 -0.22 -20.78
CA VAL A 146 19.76 -0.95 -21.22
C VAL A 146 20.07 -2.44 -21.39
N GLU A 147 21.22 -2.79 -21.93
CA GLU A 147 21.62 -4.20 -22.08
C GLU A 147 21.80 -4.89 -20.72
N ARG A 148 22.43 -4.24 -19.74
CA ARG A 148 22.52 -4.76 -18.36
C ARG A 148 21.13 -5.01 -17.76
N VAL A 149 20.20 -4.08 -17.95
CA VAL A 149 18.81 -4.25 -17.50
C VAL A 149 18.14 -5.44 -18.20
N ARG A 150 18.32 -5.60 -19.51
CA ARG A 150 17.76 -6.74 -20.29
C ARG A 150 18.36 -8.09 -19.95
N GLN A 151 19.57 -8.13 -19.38
CA GLN A 151 20.21 -9.35 -18.90
C GLN A 151 19.82 -9.69 -17.46
N SER A 152 19.16 -8.77 -16.74
CA SER A 152 18.69 -9.04 -15.38
C SER A 152 17.57 -10.10 -15.36
N PRO A 153 17.46 -10.88 -14.27
CA PRO A 153 16.39 -11.85 -14.10
C PRO A 153 15.00 -11.20 -14.12
N SER A 154 14.02 -11.90 -14.70
CA SER A 154 12.61 -11.50 -14.64
C SER A 154 12.01 -11.78 -13.25
N MET A 155 10.94 -11.06 -12.90
CA MET A 155 10.11 -11.35 -11.73
C MET A 155 9.16 -12.55 -11.98
N GLU A 156 8.73 -12.76 -13.22
CA GLU A 156 7.94 -13.94 -13.57
C GLU A 156 8.81 -15.20 -13.50
N GLY A 157 8.34 -16.21 -12.78
CA GLY A 157 9.12 -17.40 -12.44
C GLY A 157 10.20 -17.19 -11.37
N ALA A 158 10.21 -16.06 -10.66
CA ALA A 158 11.20 -15.80 -9.62
C ALA A 158 10.80 -16.41 -8.27
N ASP A 159 11.62 -17.33 -7.75
CA ASP A 159 11.52 -17.85 -6.40
C ASP A 159 12.23 -16.92 -5.41
N LEU A 160 11.46 -16.12 -4.67
CA LEU A 160 11.99 -15.04 -3.81
C LEU A 160 11.65 -15.19 -2.33
N TYR A 161 10.64 -15.97 -1.95
CA TYR A 161 10.24 -16.08 -0.55
C TYR A 161 11.35 -16.71 0.32
N GLY A 162 12.15 -17.62 -0.25
CA GLY A 162 13.31 -18.20 0.42
C GLY A 162 14.42 -17.18 0.77
N ALA A 163 14.46 -16.02 0.11
CA ALA A 163 15.42 -14.96 0.39
C ALA A 163 14.96 -13.99 1.51
N VAL A 164 13.69 -14.06 1.91
CA VAL A 164 13.09 -13.16 2.91
C VAL A 164 12.50 -13.87 4.12
N THR A 165 12.32 -15.19 4.06
CA THR A 165 11.89 -16.00 5.20
C THR A 165 12.86 -15.91 6.38
N THR A 166 12.34 -16.03 7.60
CA THR A 166 13.16 -16.16 8.81
C THR A 166 14.07 -17.38 8.77
N GLU A 167 15.31 -17.23 9.23
CA GLU A 167 16.27 -18.34 9.33
C GLU A 167 15.91 -19.33 10.44
N LYS A 168 15.24 -18.85 11.50
CA LYS A 168 14.87 -19.64 12.68
C LYS A 168 13.48 -19.28 13.14
N ALA A 169 12.77 -20.27 13.65
CA ALA A 169 11.48 -20.05 14.28
C ALA A 169 11.61 -19.11 15.48
N TYR A 170 10.63 -18.22 15.65
CA TYR A 170 10.52 -17.33 16.80
C TYR A 170 9.06 -17.16 17.22
N VAL A 171 8.85 -16.71 18.46
CA VAL A 171 7.51 -16.56 19.04
C VAL A 171 7.22 -15.09 19.31
N VAL A 172 6.07 -14.64 18.85
CA VAL A 172 5.46 -13.37 19.28
C VAL A 172 4.40 -13.71 20.33
N PRO A 173 4.61 -13.37 21.60
CA PRO A 173 3.70 -13.75 22.68
C PRO A 173 2.36 -13.04 22.53
N ALA A 174 1.29 -13.70 22.98
CA ALA A 174 -0.02 -13.08 23.11
C ALA A 174 0.06 -11.84 24.03
N VAL A 175 -0.68 -10.80 23.67
CA VAL A 175 -0.91 -9.64 24.55
C VAL A 175 -2.16 -9.91 25.38
N GLY A 176 -2.02 -9.85 26.70
CA GLY A 176 -3.11 -10.17 27.63
C GLY A 176 -3.26 -11.67 27.86
N GLU A 177 -4.50 -12.16 27.94
CA GLU A 177 -4.79 -13.58 28.09
C GLU A 177 -4.47 -14.34 26.80
N ARG A 178 -3.67 -15.39 26.92
CA ARG A 178 -3.37 -16.31 25.81
C ARG A 178 -4.57 -17.19 25.53
N ARG A 179 -5.22 -16.97 24.38
CA ARG A 179 -6.44 -17.64 23.93
C ARG A 179 -6.16 -18.73 22.90
N PHE A 180 -5.22 -18.49 21.98
CA PHE A 180 -4.92 -19.37 20.85
C PHE A 180 -3.43 -19.43 20.54
N VAL A 181 -3.01 -20.49 19.87
CA VAL A 181 -1.68 -20.68 19.28
C VAL A 181 -1.81 -20.73 17.76
N VAL A 182 -1.03 -19.91 17.05
CA VAL A 182 -1.00 -19.91 15.58
C VAL A 182 0.39 -20.26 15.07
N ALA A 183 0.44 -21.20 14.13
CA ALA A 183 1.61 -21.46 13.30
C ALA A 183 1.57 -20.54 12.07
N ALA A 184 2.46 -19.55 12.00
CA ALA A 184 2.56 -18.63 10.88
C ALA A 184 3.74 -19.00 9.98
N LEU A 185 3.46 -19.41 8.75
CA LEU A 185 4.49 -19.68 7.75
C LEU A 185 5.02 -18.36 7.18
N ASP A 186 6.29 -18.08 7.43
CA ASP A 186 6.96 -16.90 6.96
C ASP A 186 7.46 -17.08 5.52
N VAL A 187 6.71 -16.52 4.59
CA VAL A 187 7.10 -16.38 3.17
C VAL A 187 7.45 -14.92 2.82
N GLY A 188 7.76 -14.11 3.83
CA GLY A 188 7.95 -12.65 3.74
C GLY A 188 7.03 -11.86 4.67
N ILE A 189 6.81 -12.34 5.89
CA ILE A 189 5.84 -11.77 6.83
C ILE A 189 6.23 -10.36 7.27
N LYS A 190 5.24 -9.46 7.21
CA LYS A 190 5.35 -8.13 7.81
C LYS A 190 5.18 -8.16 9.32
N PHE A 191 5.92 -7.35 10.05
CA PHE A 191 5.89 -7.31 11.52
C PHE A 191 4.53 -6.91 12.10
N ASN A 192 3.71 -6.12 11.40
CA ASN A 192 2.41 -5.77 11.95
C ASN A 192 1.41 -6.93 12.00
N THR A 193 1.55 -7.94 11.13
CA THR A 193 0.69 -9.13 11.11
C THR A 193 0.71 -9.91 12.44
N PRO A 194 1.86 -10.38 12.95
CA PRO A 194 1.90 -11.05 14.24
C PRO A 194 1.55 -10.10 15.40
N ARG A 195 1.83 -8.79 15.31
CA ARG A 195 1.38 -7.80 16.32
C ARG A 195 -0.15 -7.75 16.41
N MET A 196 -0.85 -7.76 15.28
CA MET A 196 -2.32 -7.72 15.25
C MET A 196 -2.99 -9.01 15.72
N LEU A 197 -2.35 -10.16 15.49
CA LEU A 197 -2.76 -11.44 16.07
C LEU A 197 -2.52 -11.44 17.59
N ALA A 198 -1.32 -11.03 18.03
CA ALA A 198 -0.97 -10.95 19.45
C ALA A 198 -1.92 -10.07 20.25
N ALA A 199 -2.32 -8.92 19.70
CA ALA A 199 -3.32 -8.02 20.29
C ALA A 199 -4.69 -8.68 20.56
N ARG A 200 -5.00 -9.81 19.91
CA ARG A 200 -6.24 -10.58 20.08
C ARG A 200 -6.09 -11.80 21.00
N GLY A 201 -4.98 -11.90 21.71
CA GLY A 201 -4.66 -13.02 22.60
C GLY A 201 -4.09 -14.23 21.87
N VAL A 202 -3.57 -14.08 20.65
CA VAL A 202 -2.95 -15.18 19.88
C VAL A 202 -1.45 -15.20 20.09
N GLU A 203 -0.91 -16.32 20.56
CA GLU A 203 0.54 -16.55 20.52
C GLU A 203 0.94 -17.03 19.13
N VAL A 204 1.82 -16.29 18.46
CA VAL A 204 2.19 -16.56 17.07
C VAL A 204 3.58 -17.18 17.02
N HIS A 205 3.67 -18.40 16.51
CA HIS A 205 4.92 -19.08 16.19
C HIS A 205 5.22 -18.82 14.72
N VAL A 206 6.19 -17.95 14.45
CA VAL A 206 6.62 -17.63 13.09
C VAL A 206 7.67 -18.65 12.67
N LEU A 207 7.40 -19.34 11.57
CA LEU A 207 8.12 -20.53 11.12
C LEU A 207 8.78 -20.29 9.76
N PRO A 208 10.01 -20.77 9.51
CA PRO A 208 10.65 -20.72 8.19
C PRO A 208 9.79 -21.32 7.07
N ALA A 209 9.96 -20.83 5.84
CA ALA A 209 9.17 -21.25 4.68
C ALA A 209 9.31 -22.74 4.31
N ASP A 210 10.39 -23.40 4.73
CA ASP A 210 10.67 -24.81 4.50
C ASP A 210 10.19 -25.73 5.65
N THR A 211 9.42 -25.18 6.60
CA THR A 211 8.89 -25.94 7.74
C THR A 211 8.01 -27.09 7.28
N ALA A 212 8.33 -28.30 7.73
CA ALA A 212 7.57 -29.50 7.41
C ALA A 212 6.29 -29.61 8.28
N ILE A 213 5.34 -30.43 7.82
CA ILE A 213 4.06 -30.60 8.51
C ILE A 213 4.22 -31.20 9.91
N GLU A 214 5.24 -32.02 10.12
CA GLU A 214 5.51 -32.69 11.39
C GLU A 214 5.78 -31.67 12.51
N ALA A 215 6.53 -30.61 12.20
CA ALA A 215 6.80 -29.53 13.14
C ALA A 215 5.52 -28.73 13.49
N ILE A 216 4.60 -28.58 12.53
CA ILE A 216 3.28 -27.96 12.76
C ILE A 216 2.42 -28.88 13.65
N ASP A 217 2.42 -30.18 13.39
CA ASP A 217 1.68 -31.16 14.19
C ASP A 217 2.21 -31.21 15.64
N GLU A 218 3.53 -31.13 15.83
CA GLU A 218 4.16 -31.05 17.15
C GLU A 218 3.76 -29.78 17.92
N LEU A 219 3.62 -28.65 17.24
CA LEU A 219 3.18 -27.39 17.83
C LEU A 219 1.71 -27.43 18.28
N ARG A 220 0.88 -28.27 17.64
CA ARG A 220 -0.57 -28.38 17.87
C ARG A 220 -1.29 -27.01 17.84
N PRO A 221 -1.16 -26.22 16.76
CA PRO A 221 -1.72 -24.89 16.70
C PRO A 221 -3.25 -24.91 16.56
N ASP A 222 -3.92 -23.94 17.17
CA ASP A 222 -5.36 -23.70 16.96
C ASP A 222 -5.66 -23.14 15.56
N GLY A 223 -4.66 -22.55 14.90
CA GLY A 223 -4.78 -22.05 13.53
C GLY A 223 -3.45 -21.98 12.78
N PHE A 224 -3.54 -21.93 11.46
CA PHE A 224 -2.41 -21.79 10.55
C PHE A 224 -2.54 -20.49 9.76
N PHE A 225 -1.44 -19.76 9.65
CA PHE A 225 -1.41 -18.48 8.98
C PHE A 225 -0.39 -18.49 7.83
N LEU A 226 -0.83 -18.06 6.64
CA LEU A 226 0.03 -17.88 5.47
C LEU A 226 0.31 -16.40 5.26
N ALA A 227 1.57 -16.01 5.41
CA ALA A 227 1.98 -14.61 5.29
C ALA A 227 1.97 -14.07 3.85
N ASN A 228 2.15 -12.75 3.77
CA ASN A 228 2.53 -12.08 2.53
C ASN A 228 3.96 -12.47 2.10
N GLY A 229 4.35 -12.10 0.88
CA GLY A 229 5.66 -12.47 0.34
C GLY A 229 5.95 -11.89 -1.04
N PRO A 230 7.21 -11.95 -1.50
CA PRO A 230 7.64 -11.58 -2.83
C PRO A 230 7.66 -12.77 -3.81
N GLY A 231 7.77 -12.44 -5.10
CA GLY A 231 8.02 -13.43 -6.15
C GLY A 231 6.76 -13.96 -6.82
N ASP A 232 6.95 -15.00 -7.62
CA ASP A 232 5.89 -15.64 -8.39
C ASP A 232 5.28 -16.82 -7.61
N PRO A 233 3.97 -16.83 -7.34
CA PRO A 233 3.33 -17.94 -6.65
C PRO A 233 3.46 -19.28 -7.38
N ALA A 234 3.76 -19.29 -8.69
CA ALA A 234 4.02 -20.51 -9.45
C ALA A 234 5.24 -21.28 -8.95
N THR A 235 6.19 -20.65 -8.24
CA THR A 235 7.37 -21.33 -7.68
C THR A 235 7.15 -21.86 -6.26
N ALA A 236 6.02 -21.53 -5.62
CA ALA A 236 5.73 -21.87 -4.22
C ALA A 236 5.20 -23.30 -4.01
N ASP A 237 5.75 -24.30 -4.71
CA ASP A 237 5.27 -25.69 -4.64
C ASP A 237 5.38 -26.29 -3.23
N GLY A 238 6.46 -25.96 -2.50
CA GLY A 238 6.63 -26.36 -1.09
C GLY A 238 5.52 -25.82 -0.19
N PRO A 239 5.35 -24.49 -0.08
CA PRO A 239 4.26 -23.89 0.68
C PRO A 239 2.86 -24.36 0.26
N VAL A 240 2.62 -24.61 -1.03
CA VAL A 240 1.36 -25.18 -1.53
C VAL A 240 1.14 -26.60 -1.01
N ALA A 241 2.14 -27.46 -1.08
CA ALA A 241 2.06 -28.83 -0.57
C ALA A 241 1.83 -28.86 0.96
N LEU A 242 2.47 -27.96 1.71
CA LEU A 242 2.24 -27.80 3.13
C LEU A 242 0.79 -27.35 3.42
N THR A 243 0.31 -26.35 2.69
CA THR A 243 -1.06 -25.84 2.80
C THR A 243 -2.09 -26.93 2.54
N GLN A 244 -1.87 -27.77 1.53
CA GLN A 244 -2.73 -28.92 1.25
C GLN A 244 -2.81 -29.89 2.43
N GLN A 245 -1.69 -30.14 3.12
CA GLN A 245 -1.63 -31.01 4.31
C GLN A 245 -2.30 -30.39 5.54
N VAL A 246 -2.22 -29.07 5.70
CA VAL A 246 -2.95 -28.29 6.72
C VAL A 246 -4.46 -28.38 6.48
N LEU A 247 -4.90 -28.21 5.23
CA LEU A 247 -6.32 -28.34 4.85
C LEU A 247 -6.86 -29.76 5.09
N GLN A 248 -6.06 -30.81 4.83
CA GLN A 248 -6.45 -32.20 5.14
C GLN A 248 -6.72 -32.41 6.64
N ARG A 249 -5.97 -31.72 7.51
CA ARG A 249 -6.13 -31.75 8.97
C ARG A 249 -7.27 -30.87 9.47
N ARG A 250 -7.87 -30.06 8.59
CA ARG A 250 -8.90 -29.06 8.93
C ARG A 250 -8.46 -28.08 10.00
N ILE A 251 -7.17 -27.74 10.03
CA ILE A 251 -6.66 -26.65 10.87
C ILE A 251 -7.22 -25.33 10.29
N PRO A 252 -7.87 -24.48 11.10
CA PRO A 252 -8.32 -23.16 10.69
C PRO A 252 -7.21 -22.37 10.00
N LEU A 253 -7.46 -21.89 8.79
CA LEU A 253 -6.43 -21.24 7.97
C LEU A 253 -6.81 -19.82 7.58
N PHE A 254 -5.87 -18.89 7.72
CA PHE A 254 -5.96 -17.54 7.17
C PHE A 254 -4.73 -17.18 6.32
N GLY A 255 -4.94 -16.75 5.07
CA GLY A 255 -3.86 -16.31 4.18
C GLY A 255 -3.97 -14.85 3.75
N ILE A 256 -2.83 -14.16 3.65
CA ILE A 256 -2.73 -12.74 3.22
C ILE A 256 -1.80 -12.62 2.01
N CYS A 257 -2.23 -11.87 0.99
CA CYS A 257 -1.44 -11.55 -0.21
C CYS A 257 -0.85 -12.79 -0.91
N PHE A 258 0.42 -13.12 -0.69
CA PHE A 258 1.04 -14.34 -1.21
C PHE A 258 0.37 -15.60 -0.63
N GLY A 259 -0.08 -15.54 0.63
CA GLY A 259 -0.90 -16.57 1.25
C GLY A 259 -2.24 -16.82 0.55
N ASN A 260 -2.87 -15.78 -0.04
CA ASN A 260 -4.07 -15.96 -0.86
C ASN A 260 -3.78 -16.72 -2.14
N GLN A 261 -2.62 -16.46 -2.76
CA GLN A 261 -2.20 -17.14 -3.98
C GLN A 261 -1.81 -18.59 -3.69
N ILE A 262 -1.10 -18.85 -2.60
CA ILE A 262 -0.77 -20.20 -2.13
C ILE A 262 -2.05 -20.99 -1.82
N LEU A 263 -3.01 -20.39 -1.10
CA LEU A 263 -4.29 -21.05 -0.83
C LEU A 263 -5.06 -21.32 -2.13
N GLY A 264 -5.16 -20.34 -3.03
CA GLY A 264 -5.78 -20.52 -4.34
C GLY A 264 -5.19 -21.71 -5.11
N ARG A 265 -3.85 -21.81 -5.18
CA ARG A 265 -3.15 -22.95 -5.79
C ARG A 265 -3.43 -24.26 -5.07
N ALA A 266 -3.40 -24.28 -3.73
CA ALA A 266 -3.72 -25.47 -2.93
C ALA A 266 -5.15 -25.99 -3.19
N LEU A 267 -6.08 -25.10 -3.52
CA LEU A 267 -7.46 -25.41 -3.90
C LEU A 267 -7.64 -25.73 -5.39
N GLY A 268 -6.56 -25.76 -6.18
CA GLY A 268 -6.57 -26.14 -7.59
C GLY A 268 -6.78 -24.98 -8.57
N ARG A 269 -6.61 -23.72 -8.15
CA ARG A 269 -6.68 -22.55 -9.03
C ARG A 269 -5.32 -22.19 -9.60
N GLY A 270 -5.34 -21.64 -10.82
CA GLY A 270 -4.17 -21.00 -11.42
C GLY A 270 -3.94 -19.60 -10.88
N THR A 271 -2.74 -19.08 -11.10
CA THR A 271 -2.39 -17.68 -10.87
C THR A 271 -1.94 -17.03 -12.17
N TYR A 272 -2.07 -15.72 -12.27
CA TYR A 272 -1.60 -14.96 -13.43
C TYR A 272 -0.91 -13.67 -12.97
N LYS A 273 0.01 -13.18 -13.80
CA LYS A 273 0.69 -11.90 -13.58
C LYS A 273 -0.21 -10.75 -14.04
N LEU A 274 -0.42 -9.78 -13.16
CA LEU A 274 -1.07 -8.52 -13.48
C LEU A 274 -0.14 -7.65 -14.32
N ARG A 275 -0.71 -6.81 -15.18
CA ARG A 275 0.07 -5.93 -16.05
C ARG A 275 1.06 -5.06 -15.27
N TYR A 276 0.58 -4.37 -14.23
CA TYR A 276 1.40 -3.52 -13.36
C TYR A 276 1.13 -3.76 -11.86
N GLY A 277 0.21 -4.67 -11.54
CA GLY A 277 -0.15 -5.02 -10.16
C GLY A 277 -0.96 -3.97 -9.40
N HIS A 278 -1.34 -4.32 -8.18
CA HIS A 278 -2.02 -3.45 -7.23
C HIS A 278 -1.05 -3.03 -6.14
N ARG A 279 -0.75 -1.73 -6.09
CA ARG A 279 0.26 -1.15 -5.20
C ARG A 279 -0.19 0.22 -4.72
N GLY A 280 -0.74 0.27 -3.51
CA GLY A 280 -1.37 1.48 -3.01
C GLY A 280 -2.16 1.27 -1.73
N ILE A 281 -2.65 2.37 -1.17
CA ILE A 281 -3.43 2.40 0.09
C ILE A 281 -4.88 2.85 -0.13
N ASN A 282 -5.34 2.79 -1.39
CA ASN A 282 -6.60 3.37 -1.82
C ASN A 282 -7.40 2.45 -2.73
N ILE A 283 -7.15 1.13 -2.66
CA ILE A 283 -7.75 0.18 -3.59
C ILE A 283 -9.04 -0.36 -2.97
N PRO A 284 -10.21 -0.12 -3.59
CA PRO A 284 -11.48 -0.62 -3.09
C PRO A 284 -11.56 -2.13 -3.30
N VAL A 285 -12.18 -2.82 -2.35
CA VAL A 285 -12.51 -4.24 -2.45
C VAL A 285 -13.94 -4.44 -2.00
N ILE A 286 -14.73 -5.19 -2.76
CA ILE A 286 -16.10 -5.55 -2.39
C ILE A 286 -16.16 -6.98 -1.84
N GLU A 287 -16.77 -7.16 -0.68
CA GLU A 287 -17.15 -8.46 -0.14
C GLU A 287 -18.52 -8.87 -0.69
N HIS A 288 -18.59 -9.96 -1.44
CA HIS A 288 -19.82 -10.34 -2.15
C HIS A 288 -20.96 -10.79 -1.23
N ALA A 289 -20.65 -11.35 -0.06
CA ALA A 289 -21.66 -11.83 0.87
C ALA A 289 -22.46 -10.69 1.50
N THR A 290 -21.82 -9.55 1.75
CA THR A 290 -22.38 -8.42 2.49
C THR A 290 -22.64 -7.20 1.61
N GLY A 291 -21.98 -7.11 0.44
CA GLY A 291 -21.92 -5.90 -0.37
C GLY A 291 -21.05 -4.80 0.23
N ARG A 292 -20.36 -5.06 1.36
CA ARG A 292 -19.47 -4.10 2.01
C ARG A 292 -18.28 -3.79 1.11
N VAL A 293 -17.92 -2.52 1.03
CA VAL A 293 -16.67 -2.07 0.40
C VAL A 293 -15.69 -1.66 1.48
N ALA A 294 -14.46 -2.15 1.39
CA ALA A 294 -13.33 -1.69 2.19
C ALA A 294 -12.32 -0.99 1.29
N ILE A 295 -11.69 0.09 1.77
CA ILE A 295 -10.49 0.63 1.14
C ILE A 295 -9.29 -0.10 1.73
N THR A 296 -8.41 -0.60 0.88
CA THR A 296 -7.37 -1.57 1.28
C THR A 296 -5.97 -1.12 0.89
N SER A 297 -5.01 -1.57 1.69
CA SER A 297 -3.59 -1.55 1.35
C SER A 297 -3.24 -2.78 0.52
N GLN A 298 -2.60 -2.60 -0.63
CA GLN A 298 -2.22 -3.70 -1.52
C GLN A 298 -0.79 -3.56 -2.02
N ASN A 299 -0.11 -4.70 -2.15
CA ASN A 299 1.19 -4.82 -2.78
C ASN A 299 1.36 -6.19 -3.44
N HIS A 300 0.78 -6.39 -4.62
CA HIS A 300 0.94 -7.64 -5.37
C HIS A 300 0.97 -7.45 -6.89
N GLY A 301 1.81 -8.25 -7.55
CA GLY A 301 1.92 -8.32 -9.02
C GLY A 301 1.22 -9.53 -9.63
N PHE A 302 0.70 -10.44 -8.82
CA PHE A 302 0.03 -11.68 -9.26
C PHE A 302 -1.34 -11.79 -8.61
N ALA A 303 -2.24 -12.53 -9.23
CA ALA A 303 -3.60 -12.75 -8.72
C ALA A 303 -4.05 -14.20 -8.98
N VAL A 304 -5.04 -14.64 -8.19
CA VAL A 304 -5.71 -15.94 -8.38
C VAL A 304 -6.73 -15.82 -9.50
N ALA A 305 -6.79 -16.83 -10.37
CA ALA A 305 -7.81 -16.89 -11.41
C ALA A 305 -9.19 -17.28 -10.84
N GLY A 306 -10.22 -16.50 -11.19
CA GLY A 306 -11.60 -16.77 -10.82
C GLY A 306 -12.50 -15.58 -11.15
N GLU A 307 -13.80 -15.74 -10.90
CA GLU A 307 -14.81 -14.70 -11.13
C GLU A 307 -15.54 -14.32 -9.84
N ALA A 308 -16.13 -13.12 -9.82
CA ALA A 308 -16.88 -12.61 -8.68
C ALA A 308 -17.97 -13.59 -8.22
N GLY A 309 -17.90 -14.02 -6.95
CA GLY A 309 -18.87 -14.94 -6.34
C GLY A 309 -18.82 -16.39 -6.85
N GLU A 310 -17.85 -16.74 -7.70
CA GLU A 310 -17.72 -18.08 -8.27
C GLU A 310 -17.60 -19.14 -7.17
N ARG A 311 -18.40 -20.21 -7.26
CA ARG A 311 -18.33 -21.39 -6.38
C ARG A 311 -17.71 -22.57 -7.11
N PHE A 312 -16.89 -23.33 -6.41
CA PHE A 312 -16.16 -24.44 -7.00
C PHE A 312 -15.86 -25.56 -6.01
N ARG A 313 -15.68 -26.76 -6.57
CA ARG A 313 -15.39 -27.96 -5.79
C ARG A 313 -13.90 -28.17 -5.67
N THR A 314 -13.45 -28.50 -4.46
CA THR A 314 -12.05 -28.84 -4.14
C THR A 314 -12.01 -30.22 -3.47
N PRO A 315 -10.83 -30.84 -3.29
CA PRO A 315 -10.70 -32.06 -2.50
C PRO A 315 -11.17 -31.94 -1.04
N TYR A 316 -11.28 -30.73 -0.50
CA TYR A 316 -11.62 -30.44 0.90
C TYR A 316 -13.10 -30.10 1.10
N GLY A 317 -13.84 -29.90 0.01
CA GLY A 317 -15.21 -29.39 -0.01
C GLY A 317 -15.39 -28.25 -1.01
N ASN A 318 -16.53 -27.58 -0.95
CA ASN A 318 -16.81 -26.42 -1.78
C ASN A 318 -16.05 -25.19 -1.26
N ALA A 319 -15.63 -24.34 -2.18
CA ALA A 319 -15.01 -23.05 -1.93
C ALA A 319 -15.67 -21.98 -2.80
N GLN A 320 -15.44 -20.71 -2.47
CA GLN A 320 -16.03 -19.57 -3.14
C GLN A 320 -15.04 -18.40 -3.24
N ILE A 321 -15.09 -17.66 -4.34
CA ILE A 321 -14.50 -16.32 -4.45
C ILE A 321 -15.36 -15.35 -3.63
N THR A 322 -14.76 -14.73 -2.61
CA THR A 322 -15.48 -13.90 -1.62
C THR A 322 -15.32 -12.41 -1.87
N HIS A 323 -14.22 -12.00 -2.48
CA HIS A 323 -13.92 -10.59 -2.73
C HIS A 323 -13.36 -10.37 -4.13
N THR A 324 -13.71 -9.23 -4.74
CA THR A 324 -13.05 -8.72 -5.94
C THR A 324 -12.79 -7.22 -5.87
N CYS A 325 -11.86 -6.75 -6.70
CA CYS A 325 -11.61 -5.33 -6.91
C CYS A 325 -12.63 -4.80 -7.95
N PRO A 326 -13.47 -3.79 -7.63
CA PRO A 326 -14.43 -3.24 -8.57
C PRO A 326 -13.77 -2.42 -9.70
N ASN A 327 -12.48 -2.06 -9.58
CA ASN A 327 -11.79 -1.31 -10.64
C ASN A 327 -11.47 -2.18 -11.86
N ASP A 328 -11.20 -3.46 -11.67
CA ASP A 328 -10.68 -4.34 -12.74
C ASP A 328 -11.17 -5.80 -12.66
N GLY A 329 -11.96 -6.15 -11.64
CA GLY A 329 -12.49 -7.50 -11.44
C GLY A 329 -11.49 -8.49 -10.86
N CYS A 330 -10.29 -8.06 -10.45
CA CYS A 330 -9.28 -8.92 -9.85
C CYS A 330 -9.84 -9.66 -8.61
N VAL A 331 -9.50 -10.93 -8.43
CA VAL A 331 -9.86 -11.71 -7.23
C VAL A 331 -9.07 -11.21 -6.03
N GLU A 332 -9.80 -10.80 -4.99
CA GLU A 332 -9.25 -10.20 -3.78
C GLU A 332 -9.41 -11.08 -2.54
N GLY A 333 -10.07 -12.23 -2.66
CA GLY A 333 -10.22 -13.18 -1.57
C GLY A 333 -11.07 -14.39 -1.92
N LEU A 334 -10.86 -15.46 -1.17
CA LEU A 334 -11.57 -16.72 -1.32
C LEU A 334 -11.75 -17.41 0.04
N ALA A 335 -12.75 -18.28 0.16
CA ALA A 335 -13.03 -19.01 1.39
C ALA A 335 -13.57 -20.42 1.10
N GLY A 336 -13.26 -21.35 2.01
CA GLY A 336 -13.95 -22.63 2.11
C GLY A 336 -15.37 -22.44 2.62
N ILE A 337 -16.31 -23.17 2.02
CA ILE A 337 -17.69 -23.29 2.50
C ILE A 337 -17.79 -24.44 3.51
N ASP A 338 -17.10 -25.54 3.22
CA ASP A 338 -17.20 -26.79 3.99
C ASP A 338 -15.94 -27.09 4.85
N PHE A 339 -14.96 -26.18 4.86
CA PHE A 339 -13.71 -26.30 5.59
C PHE A 339 -13.23 -24.94 6.11
N PRO A 340 -12.55 -24.89 7.28
CA PRO A 340 -12.27 -23.63 7.96
C PRO A 340 -11.05 -22.93 7.35
N ALA A 341 -11.18 -22.33 6.18
CA ALA A 341 -10.08 -21.57 5.58
C ALA A 341 -10.60 -20.37 4.81
N PHE A 342 -9.89 -19.25 4.90
CA PHE A 342 -10.10 -18.11 4.00
C PHE A 342 -8.81 -17.36 3.74
N SER A 343 -8.81 -16.52 2.72
CA SER A 343 -7.69 -15.63 2.42
C SER A 343 -8.14 -14.37 1.74
N VAL A 344 -7.28 -13.35 1.80
CA VAL A 344 -7.44 -12.09 1.09
C VAL A 344 -6.15 -11.68 0.40
N GLN A 345 -6.27 -11.02 -0.74
CA GLN A 345 -5.14 -10.63 -1.58
C GLN A 345 -4.47 -9.32 -1.13
N TYR A 346 -5.24 -8.48 -0.43
CA TYR A 346 -4.80 -7.23 0.18
C TYR A 346 -4.23 -7.46 1.59
N HIS A 347 -3.81 -6.39 2.26
CA HIS A 347 -3.12 -6.39 3.54
C HIS A 347 -4.00 -5.80 4.67
N PRO A 348 -4.81 -6.63 5.34
CA PRO A 348 -5.58 -6.26 6.54
C PRO A 348 -4.75 -5.66 7.66
N GLU A 349 -3.46 -6.00 7.71
CA GLU A 349 -2.52 -5.44 8.67
C GLU A 349 -2.13 -3.99 8.37
N ALA A 350 -2.48 -3.47 7.19
CA ALA A 350 -2.08 -2.14 6.75
C ALA A 350 -0.57 -1.94 6.90
N ALA A 351 -0.11 -0.94 7.65
CA ALA A 351 1.31 -0.63 7.85
C ALA A 351 2.07 -0.57 6.51
N ALA A 352 1.78 0.41 5.64
CA ALA A 352 0.85 1.52 5.83
C ALA A 352 -0.52 1.28 5.19
N GLY A 353 -1.48 2.16 5.49
CA GLY A 353 -2.78 2.22 4.81
C GLY A 353 -4.00 2.24 5.75
N PRO A 354 -5.20 2.14 5.18
CA PRO A 354 -6.47 2.16 5.92
C PRO A 354 -6.67 0.90 6.77
N HIS A 355 -7.48 1.02 7.83
CA HIS A 355 -7.77 -0.07 8.76
C HIS A 355 -9.11 -0.78 8.50
N ASP A 356 -9.78 -0.47 7.38
CA ASP A 356 -11.13 -0.96 7.03
C ASP A 356 -11.27 -2.49 7.01
N ALA A 357 -10.15 -3.19 6.81
CA ALA A 357 -10.04 -4.64 6.70
C ALA A 357 -9.55 -5.33 8.00
N ALA A 358 -9.26 -4.57 9.06
CA ALA A 358 -8.67 -5.11 10.29
C ALA A 358 -9.56 -6.17 10.98
N ASP A 359 -10.86 -6.17 10.69
CA ASP A 359 -11.84 -7.14 11.20
C ASP A 359 -11.56 -8.58 10.76
N LEU A 360 -10.77 -8.79 9.69
CA LEU A 360 -10.40 -10.12 9.22
C LEU A 360 -9.58 -10.91 10.24
N PHE A 361 -8.81 -10.24 11.09
CA PHE A 361 -8.13 -10.91 12.22
C PHE A 361 -9.13 -11.38 13.29
N ASP A 362 -10.21 -10.64 13.53
CA ASP A 362 -11.29 -11.05 14.44
C ASP A 362 -12.08 -12.23 13.86
N ARG A 363 -12.29 -12.23 12.54
CA ARG A 363 -12.88 -13.36 11.82
C ARG A 363 -12.02 -14.61 11.94
N PHE A 364 -10.70 -14.48 11.86
CA PHE A 364 -9.81 -15.63 12.05
C PHE A 364 -9.86 -16.18 13.48
N VAL A 365 -9.91 -15.31 14.49
CA VAL A 365 -10.11 -15.72 15.89
C VAL A 365 -11.45 -16.44 16.08
N THR A 366 -12.51 -15.94 15.47
CA THR A 366 -13.84 -16.58 15.49
C THR A 366 -13.78 -17.95 14.82
N LEU A 367 -13.13 -18.06 13.66
CA LEU A 367 -12.95 -19.31 12.94
C LEU A 367 -12.22 -20.37 13.79
N MET A 368 -11.16 -19.98 14.51
CA MET A 368 -10.46 -20.88 15.42
C MET A 368 -11.35 -21.33 16.59
N ALA A 369 -12.16 -20.44 17.14
CA ALA A 369 -13.07 -20.76 18.24
C ALA A 369 -14.20 -21.73 17.82
N GLU A 370 -14.74 -21.56 16.61
CA GLU A 370 -15.82 -22.39 16.08
C GLU A 370 -15.35 -23.74 15.55
N HIS A 371 -14.08 -23.84 15.17
CA HIS A 371 -13.47 -25.04 14.60
C HIS A 371 -12.23 -25.48 15.39
N PRO A 372 -12.37 -25.84 16.69
CA PRO A 372 -11.25 -26.28 17.49
C PRO A 372 -10.61 -27.51 16.87
N VAL A 373 -9.29 -27.47 16.72
CA VAL A 373 -8.55 -28.60 16.13
C VAL A 373 -8.57 -29.76 17.13
N GLY A 374 -9.14 -30.88 16.69
CA GLY A 374 -9.19 -32.12 17.47
C GLY A 374 -7.82 -32.78 17.57
N TYR A 375 -6.86 -32.17 18.27
CA TYR A 375 -5.64 -32.85 18.72
C TYR A 375 -6.02 -33.83 19.83
N GLY A 376 -6.55 -34.98 19.44
CA GLY A 376 -6.95 -36.05 20.35
C GLY A 376 -5.74 -36.62 21.10
N GLY A 377 -5.40 -35.99 22.24
CA GLY A 377 -4.58 -36.54 23.31
C GLY A 377 -3.11 -36.84 23.00
N ALA A 378 -2.28 -36.90 24.04
CA ALA A 378 -0.91 -37.38 23.94
C ALA A 378 -0.86 -38.77 23.26
N ALA A 379 0.00 -38.90 22.25
CA ALA A 379 0.40 -40.15 21.60
C ALA A 379 -0.72 -41.04 21.00
N GLY A 380 -0.91 -40.91 19.68
CA GLY A 380 -1.24 -42.03 18.79
C GLY A 380 -2.72 -42.39 18.64
N VAL A 381 -3.35 -41.87 17.57
CA VAL A 381 -4.03 -42.59 16.47
C VAL A 381 -4.71 -41.52 15.57
N PRO A 382 -4.51 -41.52 14.24
CA PRO A 382 -5.11 -40.53 13.34
C PRO A 382 -6.59 -40.84 13.07
N LEU A 383 -7.40 -39.85 12.66
CA LEU A 383 -8.66 -40.14 11.99
C LEU A 383 -8.69 -39.68 10.52
N PRO A 384 -9.02 -40.59 9.59
CA PRO A 384 -9.16 -40.34 8.16
C PRO A 384 -10.53 -39.74 7.83
N GLY A 385 -10.59 -38.92 6.77
CA GLY A 385 -11.79 -38.65 5.97
C GLY A 385 -13.09 -38.45 6.77
N ALA A 386 -13.23 -37.30 7.43
CA ALA A 386 -14.52 -36.90 8.00
C ALA A 386 -15.45 -36.40 6.88
N VAL A 387 -16.04 -37.34 6.14
CA VAL A 387 -17.29 -37.15 5.40
C VAL A 387 -18.39 -36.92 6.45
N PRO A 388 -19.17 -35.84 6.40
CA PRO A 388 -20.37 -35.77 7.23
C PRO A 388 -21.42 -36.71 6.61
N ALA A 389 -21.73 -37.79 7.34
CA ALA A 389 -22.90 -38.61 7.07
C ALA A 389 -24.12 -38.00 7.76
N GLY A 390 -25.22 -37.91 7.03
CA GLY A 390 -26.57 -38.02 7.60
C GLY A 390 -27.32 -36.72 7.83
N THR A 391 -28.20 -36.43 6.87
CA THR A 391 -29.40 -35.60 7.04
C THR A 391 -30.27 -36.10 8.19
N ASP A 392 -30.54 -35.22 9.16
CA ASP A 392 -31.81 -35.19 9.89
C ASP A 392 -32.03 -33.77 10.47
N ARG A 393 -32.84 -32.98 9.78
CA ARG A 393 -33.51 -31.81 10.37
C ARG A 393 -34.91 -32.23 10.79
N PRO A 394 -35.31 -32.05 12.06
CA PRO A 394 -36.71 -31.77 12.35
C PRO A 394 -37.01 -30.36 11.86
N ALA A 395 -38.12 -30.23 11.14
CA ALA A 395 -38.71 -28.95 10.80
C ALA A 395 -39.21 -28.24 12.08
N ASP A 396 -39.29 -26.92 11.97
CA ASP A 396 -40.05 -25.98 12.82
C ASP A 396 -39.31 -25.34 14.01
N ALA A 397 -38.71 -24.17 13.72
CA ALA A 397 -38.60 -23.05 14.65
C ALA A 397 -38.47 -21.76 13.83
N GLY A 398 -39.44 -20.85 13.94
CA GLY A 398 -39.47 -19.56 13.26
C GLY A 398 -38.33 -18.62 13.69
N PRO A 399 -38.21 -17.44 13.04
CA PRO A 399 -37.10 -16.53 13.28
C PRO A 399 -37.14 -16.00 14.72
N ILE A 400 -36.05 -16.22 15.44
CA ILE A 400 -35.81 -15.60 16.74
C ILE A 400 -35.15 -14.25 16.47
N ASP A 401 -35.93 -13.19 16.67
CA ASP A 401 -35.48 -11.81 16.73
C ASP A 401 -34.57 -11.64 17.96
N ALA A 402 -33.25 -11.66 17.74
CA ALA A 402 -32.27 -11.28 18.74
C ALA A 402 -31.94 -9.79 18.55
N GLY A 403 -32.85 -8.93 19.00
CA GLY A 403 -32.60 -7.51 19.17
C GLY A 403 -31.38 -7.29 20.05
N LEU A 404 -30.26 -6.93 19.44
CA LEU A 404 -29.08 -6.42 20.14
C LEU A 404 -29.39 -4.97 20.56
N PRO A 405 -29.22 -4.59 21.84
CA PRO A 405 -29.34 -3.19 22.24
C PRO A 405 -28.18 -2.38 21.64
N GLU A 406 -28.49 -1.18 21.13
CA GLU A 406 -27.48 -0.21 20.71
C GLU A 406 -26.53 0.13 21.88
N PRO A 407 -25.22 0.30 21.63
CA PRO A 407 -24.29 0.71 22.68
C PRO A 407 -24.56 2.15 23.13
N GLU A 408 -24.70 2.34 24.44
CA GLU A 408 -24.83 3.66 25.07
C GLU A 408 -23.67 4.59 24.66
N ARG A 409 -24.03 5.80 24.22
CA ARG A 409 -23.08 6.90 24.05
C ARG A 409 -22.58 7.35 25.41
N VAL A 410 -21.32 7.07 25.72
CA VAL A 410 -20.61 7.69 26.84
C VAL A 410 -20.26 9.13 26.45
N GLU A 411 -20.92 10.10 27.07
CA GLU A 411 -20.50 11.51 27.00
C GLU A 411 -19.17 11.68 27.76
N VAL A 412 -18.12 12.06 27.03
CA VAL A 412 -16.84 12.45 27.61
C VAL A 412 -16.88 13.96 27.87
N GLU A 413 -17.01 14.36 29.13
CA GLU A 413 -16.83 15.76 29.53
C GLU A 413 -15.42 16.22 29.17
N ARG A 414 -15.32 17.24 28.31
CA ARG A 414 -14.07 17.93 28.00
C ARG A 414 -13.86 19.05 29.03
N PRO A 415 -12.65 19.20 29.61
CA PRO A 415 -12.39 20.31 30.51
C PRO A 415 -12.41 21.64 29.75
N VAL A 416 -13.21 22.57 30.27
CA VAL A 416 -13.32 23.96 29.80
C VAL A 416 -12.02 24.68 30.14
N LEU A 417 -11.31 25.17 29.10
CA LEU A 417 -10.21 26.11 29.26
C LEU A 417 -10.80 27.51 29.45
N ASP A 418 -10.46 28.14 30.58
CA ASP A 418 -10.86 29.49 30.96
C ASP A 418 -10.21 30.54 30.02
N PRO A 419 -10.99 31.34 29.25
CA PRO A 419 -10.42 32.40 28.46
C PRO A 419 -10.19 33.63 29.35
N GLY A 420 -8.92 33.93 29.63
CA GLY A 420 -8.51 35.18 30.28
C GLY A 420 -9.01 36.44 29.55
N PRO A 421 -9.02 37.61 30.22
CA PRO A 421 -9.77 38.78 29.77
C PRO A 421 -9.16 39.44 28.54
N ALA A 422 -10.00 39.74 27.55
CA ALA A 422 -9.64 40.52 26.37
C ALA A 422 -9.58 42.04 26.70
N PRO A 423 -8.65 42.80 26.10
CA PRO A 423 -8.55 44.25 26.30
C PRO A 423 -9.57 45.05 25.49
N THR A 424 -9.93 46.20 26.05
CA THR A 424 -10.91 47.20 25.62
C THR A 424 -10.51 48.04 24.38
N VAL A 425 -11.47 48.15 23.44
CA VAL A 425 -11.95 49.33 22.67
C VAL A 425 -10.98 50.25 21.88
N SER A 426 -11.24 50.41 20.57
CA SER A 426 -11.45 51.72 19.91
C SER A 426 -12.51 51.54 18.80
N ASN A 427 -13.65 52.22 18.76
CA ASN A 427 -13.97 53.65 18.60
C ASN A 427 -14.01 54.11 17.14
N ASP A 428 -15.00 53.62 16.37
CA ASP A 428 -15.48 54.22 15.12
C ASP A 428 -16.99 53.94 15.00
N GLY A 429 -17.81 54.86 15.51
CA GLY A 429 -19.26 54.73 15.67
C GLY A 429 -20.06 54.58 14.37
N ARG A 430 -20.17 53.36 13.86
CA ARG A 430 -21.17 52.96 12.86
C ARG A 430 -21.96 51.76 13.36
N PRO A 431 -23.30 51.75 13.28
CA PRO A 431 -24.10 50.60 13.69
C PRO A 431 -23.87 49.46 12.70
N LEU A 432 -23.54 48.27 13.21
CA LEU A 432 -23.71 47.02 12.49
C LEU A 432 -25.08 46.46 12.89
N ASP A 433 -25.94 46.29 11.89
CA ASP A 433 -27.28 45.74 12.04
C ASP A 433 -27.23 44.37 12.72
N THR A 434 -28.06 44.22 13.75
CA THR A 434 -28.41 42.96 14.38
C THR A 434 -29.23 42.12 13.40
N VAL A 435 -28.78 40.90 13.13
CA VAL A 435 -29.64 39.85 12.57
C VAL A 435 -29.76 38.72 13.59
N ASP A 436 -31.01 38.47 13.97
CA ASP A 436 -31.50 37.43 14.87
C ASP A 436 -30.97 36.04 14.50
N ALA A 437 -30.49 35.33 15.52
CA ALA A 437 -30.28 33.90 15.48
C ALA A 437 -31.58 33.22 15.90
N ASP A 438 -32.52 33.04 14.96
CA ASP A 438 -33.61 32.05 15.02
C ASP A 438 -34.42 32.11 13.72
N ALA A 439 -33.91 31.48 12.66
CA ALA A 439 -34.69 31.15 11.46
C ALA A 439 -34.09 29.93 10.76
N GLU A 440 -34.74 28.77 10.93
CA GLU A 440 -34.53 27.59 10.10
C GLU A 440 -34.80 27.92 8.62
N ALA A 441 -33.85 27.59 7.74
CA ALA A 441 -34.05 27.72 6.31
C ALA A 441 -34.91 26.56 5.78
N PRO A 442 -35.98 26.82 5.00
CA PRO A 442 -36.80 25.75 4.42
C PRO A 442 -36.06 25.09 3.25
N THR A 443 -35.95 23.76 3.28
CA THR A 443 -35.49 22.93 2.17
C THR A 443 -36.55 22.88 1.08
N GLY A 444 -36.49 23.79 0.11
CA GLY A 444 -37.25 23.71 -1.14
C GLY A 444 -36.50 22.91 -2.23
N PRO A 445 -37.19 22.33 -3.21
CA PRO A 445 -36.56 21.55 -4.28
C PRO A 445 -35.77 22.48 -5.22
N PHE A 446 -34.56 22.06 -5.60
CA PHE A 446 -33.71 22.77 -6.55
C PHE A 446 -34.39 22.94 -7.92
N PRO A 447 -34.23 24.09 -8.60
CA PRO A 447 -34.79 24.27 -9.93
C PRO A 447 -34.07 23.37 -10.94
N VAL A 448 -34.84 22.57 -11.65
CA VAL A 448 -34.39 21.82 -12.83
C VAL A 448 -34.16 22.82 -13.97
N VAL A 449 -32.90 23.01 -14.35
CA VAL A 449 -32.53 23.71 -15.58
C VAL A 449 -32.60 22.69 -16.73
N ALA A 450 -33.47 22.93 -17.70
CA ALA A 450 -33.53 22.12 -18.92
C ALA A 450 -32.26 22.33 -19.78
N PRO A 451 -31.70 21.28 -20.40
CA PRO A 451 -30.47 21.41 -21.17
C PRO A 451 -30.76 22.07 -22.51
N SER A 452 -30.16 23.24 -22.74
CA SER A 452 -30.00 23.82 -24.07
C SER A 452 -28.51 23.77 -24.45
N GLY A 453 -28.19 23.05 -25.52
CA GLY A 453 -26.87 23.12 -26.17
C GLY A 453 -25.94 21.97 -25.81
N SER A 454 -25.46 21.30 -26.84
CA SER A 454 -24.59 20.13 -26.82
C SER A 454 -23.12 20.49 -26.51
N GLU A 455 -22.71 20.39 -25.24
CA GLU A 455 -21.30 20.14 -24.86
C GLU A 455 -21.27 19.27 -23.59
N PRO A 456 -20.43 18.21 -23.53
CA PRO A 456 -20.38 17.33 -22.37
C PRO A 456 -19.62 17.97 -21.20
N ASP A 457 -20.13 17.72 -19.99
CA ASP A 457 -19.55 18.12 -18.70
C ASP A 457 -18.20 17.40 -18.45
N PRO A 458 -17.08 18.12 -18.27
CA PRO A 458 -15.75 17.54 -18.09
C PRO A 458 -15.57 16.76 -16.78
N LEU A 459 -16.52 16.79 -15.86
CA LEU A 459 -16.47 16.02 -14.60
C LEU A 459 -17.17 14.66 -14.69
N THR A 460 -17.87 14.37 -15.79
CA THR A 460 -18.69 13.15 -15.93
C THR A 460 -18.52 12.39 -17.25
N ALA A 461 -17.68 12.87 -18.19
CA ALA A 461 -17.43 12.17 -19.44
C ALA A 461 -16.50 10.93 -19.28
N PRO A 462 -16.77 9.81 -19.98
CA PRO A 462 -15.82 8.69 -20.07
C PRO A 462 -14.50 9.15 -20.70
N PHE A 463 -13.38 8.67 -20.16
CA PHE A 463 -12.02 9.16 -20.45
C PHE A 463 -11.50 8.93 -21.89
N SER A 464 -12.34 8.49 -22.84
CA SER A 464 -11.96 8.31 -24.26
C SER A 464 -12.01 9.60 -25.09
N ASP A 465 -12.69 10.64 -24.63
CA ASP A 465 -13.09 11.74 -25.55
C ASP A 465 -12.27 13.03 -25.39
N VAL A 466 -11.22 13.02 -24.56
CA VAL A 466 -10.28 14.16 -24.41
C VAL A 466 -9.09 14.04 -25.38
N GLU A 467 -8.88 12.88 -26.02
CA GLU A 467 -7.74 12.64 -26.90
C GLU A 467 -7.95 13.15 -28.34
N ASP A 468 -9.19 13.35 -28.81
CA ASP A 468 -9.47 13.79 -30.18
C ASP A 468 -9.24 15.29 -30.43
N ALA A 469 -9.16 16.11 -29.37
CA ALA A 469 -8.92 17.55 -29.49
C ALA A 469 -7.43 17.92 -29.63
N LEU A 470 -6.50 17.00 -29.34
CA LEU A 470 -5.06 17.25 -29.31
C LEU A 470 -4.27 16.61 -30.47
N VAL A 471 -4.90 15.77 -31.30
CA VAL A 471 -4.23 15.05 -32.39
C VAL A 471 -4.20 15.82 -33.72
N ARG A 472 -4.89 16.95 -33.85
CA ARG A 472 -4.87 17.78 -35.07
C ARG A 472 -3.87 18.94 -34.98
N ARG A 473 -2.58 18.62 -35.05
CA ARG A 473 -1.53 19.49 -35.63
C ARG A 473 -0.23 18.69 -35.77
N ARG A 474 0.04 18.19 -36.98
CA ARG A 474 1.38 17.74 -37.39
C ARG A 474 2.11 18.92 -38.05
N PRO A 475 3.41 19.14 -37.80
CA PRO A 475 4.20 20.16 -38.48
C PRO A 475 4.67 19.59 -39.83
N GLY A 476 4.34 20.24 -40.96
CA GLY A 476 4.83 19.79 -42.27
C GLY A 476 4.21 20.36 -43.54
N ASP A 477 3.10 21.09 -43.51
CA ASP A 477 2.44 21.54 -44.75
C ASP A 477 2.41 23.08 -44.83
N ASP A 478 3.47 23.67 -45.38
CA ASP A 478 3.46 25.03 -45.95
C ASP A 478 3.59 24.90 -47.48
N ASP A 479 2.47 25.05 -48.20
CA ASP A 479 2.43 25.24 -49.65
C ASP A 479 2.28 26.75 -49.95
N PRO A 480 3.25 27.39 -50.63
CA PRO A 480 3.21 28.80 -50.94
C PRO A 480 2.56 29.02 -52.31
N SER A 481 1.24 29.10 -52.37
CA SER A 481 0.56 29.65 -53.56
C SER A 481 -0.78 30.36 -53.26
N ASP A 482 -0.78 31.65 -53.62
CA ASP A 482 -1.92 32.52 -54.00
C ASP A 482 -2.76 33.29 -52.93
N PRO A 483 -3.28 34.50 -53.26
CA PRO A 483 -3.12 35.70 -52.43
C PRO A 483 -4.46 36.42 -52.14
N ALA A 484 -4.38 37.49 -51.34
CA ALA A 484 -5.26 38.67 -51.30
C ALA A 484 -6.80 38.50 -51.46
N GLY A 485 -7.53 38.76 -50.37
CA GLY A 485 -8.98 38.98 -50.39
C GLY A 485 -9.50 39.72 -49.16
N THR A 486 -9.89 40.97 -49.37
CA THR A 486 -10.29 42.04 -48.44
C THR A 486 -11.54 41.81 -47.56
N ALA A 487 -11.45 42.30 -46.32
CA ALA A 487 -12.38 43.13 -45.52
C ALA A 487 -13.85 42.70 -45.25
N HIS A 488 -14.23 42.60 -43.97
CA HIS A 488 -15.08 43.60 -43.27
C HIS A 488 -15.22 43.32 -41.76
N ALA A 489 -15.61 44.37 -41.02
CA ALA A 489 -15.37 44.62 -39.60
C ALA A 489 -16.55 44.32 -38.65
N GLY A 490 -16.22 44.22 -37.35
CA GLY A 490 -17.12 44.32 -36.18
C GLY A 490 -16.62 43.44 -35.02
N GLY A 491 -15.71 43.91 -34.14
CA GLY A 491 -16.00 44.45 -32.79
C GLY A 491 -16.41 43.32 -31.82
N VAL A 492 -15.78 43.01 -30.67
CA VAL A 492 -15.20 43.84 -29.60
C VAL A 492 -14.25 42.97 -28.75
N ALA A 493 -13.29 43.67 -28.13
CA ALA A 493 -12.16 43.29 -27.27
C ALA A 493 -12.26 42.11 -26.28
N GLY A 494 -11.12 41.40 -26.17
CA GLY A 494 -10.72 40.57 -25.02
C GLY A 494 -9.25 40.13 -25.16
N ARG A 495 -8.31 41.01 -24.81
CA ARG A 495 -6.86 40.72 -24.85
C ARG A 495 -6.45 39.83 -23.68
N SER A 496 -5.86 38.67 -23.94
CA SER A 496 -4.99 37.95 -23.01
C SER A 496 -3.57 37.90 -23.60
N GLY A 497 -2.71 38.81 -23.14
CA GLY A 497 -1.27 38.74 -23.38
C GLY A 497 -0.59 37.75 -22.43
N PRO A 498 0.68 37.36 -22.71
CA PRO A 498 1.40 36.35 -21.97
C PRO A 498 1.77 36.82 -20.56
N VAL A 499 1.63 35.91 -19.58
CA VAL A 499 2.09 36.09 -18.20
C VAL A 499 3.61 36.22 -18.21
N THR A 500 4.10 37.37 -17.76
CA THR A 500 5.52 37.64 -17.57
C THR A 500 5.93 37.26 -16.15
N ASP A 501 7.08 36.59 -16.04
CA ASP A 501 7.78 36.31 -14.79
C ASP A 501 7.96 37.58 -13.95
N ARG A 502 7.40 37.59 -12.74
CA ARG A 502 7.78 38.58 -11.72
C ARG A 502 8.79 37.95 -10.76
N PRO A 503 9.99 38.53 -10.61
CA PRO A 503 10.90 38.13 -9.54
C PRO A 503 10.35 38.58 -8.18
N TRP A 504 10.56 37.75 -7.16
CA TRP A 504 10.26 38.01 -5.76
C TRP A 504 11.01 39.27 -5.26
N PRO A 505 10.41 40.13 -4.41
CA PRO A 505 11.09 41.32 -3.92
C PRO A 505 12.28 40.96 -3.01
N PRO A 506 13.38 41.72 -3.02
CA PRO A 506 14.50 41.49 -2.12
C PRO A 506 14.10 41.83 -0.66
N PRO A 507 14.74 41.20 0.34
CA PRO A 507 14.53 41.55 1.74
C PRO A 507 15.02 42.98 2.02
N ARG A 508 14.30 43.69 2.90
CA ARG A 508 14.69 45.03 3.36
C ARG A 508 15.93 44.95 4.27
N PRO A 509 16.80 45.97 4.27
CA PRO A 509 17.94 46.05 5.18
C PRO A 509 17.46 46.50 6.58
N ASP A 510 18.33 46.27 7.55
CA ASP A 510 18.30 46.71 8.96
C ASP A 510 17.83 45.64 9.96
N ASP A 511 18.81 44.85 10.41
CA ASP A 511 19.12 44.71 11.84
C ASP A 511 20.63 44.37 11.96
N GLU A 512 21.38 45.30 12.55
CA GLU A 512 22.80 45.14 12.86
C GLU A 512 23.03 44.04 13.91
N PRO A 513 24.11 43.24 13.79
CA PRO A 513 24.54 42.33 14.84
C PRO A 513 25.42 43.06 15.87
N PRO A 514 25.35 42.73 17.18
CA PRO A 514 26.36 43.22 18.11
C PRO A 514 27.65 42.40 17.98
N THR A 515 28.68 43.01 17.41
CA THR A 515 30.11 42.80 17.70
C THR A 515 30.44 43.64 18.97
N THR A 516 31.35 43.35 19.89
CA THR A 516 32.53 42.48 19.95
C THR A 516 33.14 42.51 21.37
N HIS A 517 33.92 41.46 21.69
CA HIS A 517 35.15 41.41 22.51
C HIS A 517 35.13 41.48 24.05
N GLY A 518 35.80 40.46 24.63
CA GLY A 518 36.39 40.45 25.97
C GLY A 518 37.08 39.11 26.27
N ASP A 519 38.36 38.99 25.87
CA ASP A 519 39.31 37.93 26.25
C ASP A 519 39.39 37.71 27.77
N ALA A 520 39.43 36.46 28.24
CA ALA A 520 40.16 36.05 29.44
C ALA A 520 40.34 34.52 29.57
N THR A 521 41.54 34.08 29.24
CA THR A 521 42.34 33.00 29.85
C THR A 521 41.80 32.17 31.03
N ALA A 522 41.87 30.85 30.85
CA ALA A 522 42.43 29.81 31.76
C ALA A 522 42.00 29.72 33.25
N GLN A 523 41.26 28.66 33.62
CA GLN A 523 41.72 27.49 34.43
C GLN A 523 40.55 26.65 35.01
N PRO A 524 40.78 25.35 35.33
CA PRO A 524 39.74 24.40 35.75
C PRO A 524 39.62 24.24 37.28
N ARG A 525 38.43 23.87 37.77
CA ARG A 525 38.14 23.21 39.08
C ARG A 525 36.86 22.40 38.88
N GLN A 526 36.84 21.07 38.85
CA GLN A 526 37.03 20.09 39.93
C GLN A 526 36.09 20.29 41.13
N GLU A 527 35.15 19.33 41.25
CA GLU A 527 34.50 18.72 42.43
C GLU A 527 34.02 19.64 43.57
N ASP A 528 32.72 19.61 43.88
CA ASP A 528 32.20 18.84 45.03
C ASP A 528 30.66 18.91 45.18
N ARG A 529 30.11 17.74 45.55
CA ARG A 529 28.75 17.40 46.05
C ARG A 529 27.64 17.02 45.07
#